data_AF-A0A7J6DPA7-F1
#
_entry.id   AF-A0A7J6DPA7-F1
#
_cell.length_a   1.000
_cell.length_b   1.000
_cell.length_c   1.000
_cell.angle_alpha   90.00
_cell.angle_beta   90.00
_cell.angle_gamma   90.00
#
_symmetry.space_group_name_H-M   'P 1'
#
loop_
_entity.id
_entity.type
_entity.pdbx_description
1 polymer ?
#
loop_
_entity_poly.entity_id
_entity_poly.type
_entity_poly.pdbx_seq_one_letter_code
_entity_poly.pdbx_strand_id
1 'polypeptide(L)' 'MPEGFHLERPLFAGALTSTFPQRFQEVFVDPSRDESLIFEILELKEEVGDDGSASWFLQDLASEQESEGCVVIEQSAVT' A
#
# COMPACT_ATOMS: atom_id res chain seq x y z
N MET A 1 6.04 14.16 19.56
CA MET A 1 6.44 13.23 18.48
C MET A 1 7.47 13.96 17.64
N PRO A 2 8.71 13.48 17.46
CA PRO A 2 9.64 14.17 16.59
C PRO A 2 9.09 14.05 15.16
N GLU A 3 8.92 15.18 14.50
CA GLU A 3 8.47 15.26 13.11
C GLU A 3 9.49 14.51 12.25
N GLY A 4 9.14 13.28 11.87
CA GLY A 4 10.01 12.45 11.07
C GLY A 4 10.24 13.13 9.73
N PHE A 5 11.50 13.36 9.36
CA PHE A 5 11.82 13.89 8.04
C PHE A 5 11.25 12.96 6.97
N HIS A 6 10.35 13.50 6.16
CA HIS A 6 9.79 12.82 5.01
C HIS A 6 10.59 13.21 3.76
N LEU A 7 10.91 12.21 2.93
CA LEU A 7 11.57 12.37 1.65
C LEU A 7 10.57 12.09 0.54
N GLU A 8 10.46 13.05 -0.38
CA GLU A 8 9.80 12.84 -1.65
C GLU A 8 10.68 11.93 -2.52
N ARG A 9 10.09 10.87 -3.08
CA ARG A 9 10.83 9.90 -3.88
C ARG A 9 10.10 9.61 -5.19
N PRO A 10 10.82 9.64 -6.34
CA PRO A 10 10.26 9.25 -7.62
C PRO A 10 10.03 7.73 -7.64
N LEU A 11 8.90 7.31 -8.20
CA LEU A 11 8.51 5.94 -8.47
C LEU A 11 8.39 5.75 -9.99
N PHE A 12 8.59 4.53 -10.48
CA PHE A 12 8.40 4.16 -11.90
C PHE A 12 9.11 5.14 -12.86
N ALA A 13 10.43 5.29 -12.70
CA ALA A 13 11.28 6.22 -13.46
C ALA A 13 10.86 7.71 -13.37
N GLY A 14 10.15 8.10 -12.30
CA GLY A 14 9.68 9.47 -12.08
C GLY A 14 8.32 9.78 -12.68
N ALA A 15 7.59 8.79 -13.19
CA ALA A 15 6.20 8.97 -13.63
C ALA A 15 5.25 9.24 -12.45
N LEU A 16 5.57 8.72 -11.28
CA LEU A 16 4.85 8.94 -10.03
C LEU A 16 5.81 9.45 -8.95
N THR A 17 5.26 10.14 -7.96
CA THR A 17 6.04 10.64 -6.82
C THR A 17 5.27 10.41 -5.54
N SER A 18 5.96 9.99 -4.47
CA SER A 18 5.34 9.77 -3.17
C SER A 18 6.27 10.18 -2.02
N THR A 19 5.67 10.48 -0.86
CA THR A 19 6.36 11.04 0.31
C THR A 19 6.48 10.00 1.42
N PHE A 20 7.72 9.69 1.82
CA PHE A 20 8.01 8.59 2.74
C PHE A 20 8.85 9.02 3.92
N PRO A 21 8.70 8.41 5.11
CA PRO A 21 9.70 8.53 6.15
C PRO A 21 11.09 8.14 5.65
N GLN A 22 12.12 8.87 6.06
CA GLN A 22 13.51 8.69 5.57
C GLN A 22 14.10 7.28 5.77
N ARG A 23 13.50 6.48 6.67
CA ARG A 23 13.98 5.15 7.07
C ARG A 23 13.81 4.02 6.03
N PHE A 24 12.99 4.20 4.99
CA PHE A 24 12.83 3.21 3.92
C PHE A 24 13.97 3.29 2.87
N GLN A 25 14.63 2.20 2.44
CA GLN A 25 15.79 2.24 1.50
C GLN A 25 15.78 1.16 0.39
N GLU A 26 16.08 1.54 -0.86
CA GLU A 26 16.27 0.72 -2.10
C GLU A 26 15.06 -0.11 -2.59
N VAL A 27 14.45 -0.87 -1.69
CA VAL A 27 13.07 -1.38 -1.74
C VAL A 27 12.43 -0.80 -0.49
N PHE A 28 11.19 -0.27 -0.50
CA PHE A 28 10.69 0.41 0.70
C PHE A 28 10.51 -0.55 1.88
N VAL A 29 11.59 -0.84 2.60
CA VAL A 29 11.68 -1.72 3.76
C VAL A 29 12.27 -0.90 4.89
N ASP A 30 11.68 -1.02 6.07
CA ASP A 30 12.20 -0.53 7.32
C ASP A 30 12.87 -1.72 8.06
N PRO A 31 14.19 -1.89 7.94
CA PRO A 31 14.90 -3.03 8.55
C PRO A 31 14.86 -3.00 10.08
N SER A 32 14.53 -1.85 10.68
CA SER A 32 14.41 -1.71 12.13
C SER A 32 13.07 -2.22 12.67
N ARG A 33 12.04 -2.33 11.83
CA ARG A 33 10.66 -2.67 12.24
C ARG A 33 10.09 -3.91 11.57
N ASP A 34 10.85 -4.54 10.66
CA ASP A 34 10.36 -5.65 9.84
C ASP A 34 9.10 -5.26 9.04
N GLU A 35 9.08 -4.03 8.53
CA GLU A 35 7.96 -3.47 7.77
C GLU A 35 8.38 -3.20 6.32
N SER A 36 7.46 -3.36 5.38
CA SER A 36 7.66 -2.99 3.98
C SER A 36 6.47 -2.23 3.40
N LEU A 37 6.74 -1.42 2.37
CA LEU A 37 5.76 -0.73 1.54
C LEU A 37 5.93 -1.21 0.11
N ILE A 38 4.84 -1.68 -0.49
CA ILE A 38 4.81 -2.19 -1.85
C ILE A 38 3.87 -1.30 -2.65
N PHE A 39 4.29 -0.93 -3.86
CA PHE A 39 3.49 -0.16 -4.80
C PHE A 39 3.26 -1.00 -6.04
N GLU A 40 2.00 -1.16 -6.40
CA GLU A 40 1.58 -1.89 -7.58
C GLU A 40 0.59 -1.05 -8.38
N ILE A 41 0.74 -1.06 -9.70
CA ILE A 41 -0.20 -0.43 -10.63
C ILE A 41 -1.10 -1.54 -11.16
N LEU A 42 -2.36 -1.53 -10.73
CA LEU A 42 -3.35 -2.54 -11.09
C LEU A 42 -4.29 -2.01 -12.18
N GLU A 43 -4.85 -2.92 -12.97
CA GLU A 43 -5.90 -2.58 -13.93
C GLU A 43 -7.20 -2.24 -13.20
N LEU A 44 -7.99 -1.34 -13.79
CA LEU A 44 -9.31 -0.97 -13.25
C LEU A 44 -10.26 -2.18 -13.33
N LYS A 45 -10.86 -2.54 -12.19
CA LYS A 45 -11.97 -3.51 -12.16
C LYS A 45 -13.31 -2.83 -12.35
N GLU A 46 -13.83 -2.87 -13.57
CA GLU A 46 -15.11 -2.25 -13.93
C GLU A 46 -16.32 -2.84 -13.18
N GLU A 47 -16.22 -4.08 -12.72
CA GLU A 47 -17.30 -4.79 -12.00
C GLU A 47 -17.35 -4.45 -10.50
N VAL A 48 -16.37 -3.70 -9.99
CA VAL A 48 -16.23 -3.39 -8.57
C VAL A 48 -16.35 -1.89 -8.38
N GLY A 49 -17.29 -1.46 -7.54
CA GLY A 49 -17.44 -0.06 -7.15
C GLY A 49 -16.19 0.46 -6.42
N ASP A 50 -15.95 1.77 -6.49
CA ASP A 50 -14.80 2.41 -5.83
C ASP A 50 -14.73 2.10 -4.32
N ASP A 51 -15.89 2.11 -3.66
CA ASP A 51 -16.08 1.77 -2.25
C ASP A 51 -15.75 0.31 -1.91
N GLY A 52 -15.88 -0.60 -2.88
CA GLY A 52 -15.54 -2.02 -2.75
C GLY A 52 -14.14 -2.38 -3.25
N SER A 53 -13.48 -1.49 -3.98
CA SER A 53 -12.23 -1.77 -4.70
C SER A 53 -11.10 -2.20 -3.78
N ALA A 54 -10.88 -1.46 -2.68
CA ALA A 54 -9.84 -1.77 -1.71
C ALA A 54 -10.03 -3.17 -1.09
N SER A 55 -11.26 -3.49 -0.67
CA SER A 55 -11.58 -4.79 -0.06
C SER A 55 -11.43 -5.94 -1.06
N TRP A 56 -11.78 -5.72 -2.32
CA TRP A 56 -11.64 -6.71 -3.39
C TRP A 56 -10.17 -7.09 -3.61
N PHE A 57 -9.30 -6.09 -3.83
CA PHE A 57 -7.87 -6.34 -4.07
C PHE A 57 -7.15 -6.93 -2.85
N LEU A 58 -7.51 -6.51 -1.64
CA LEU A 58 -6.94 -7.09 -0.42
C LEU A 58 -7.36 -8.55 -0.19
N GLN A 59 -8.59 -8.92 -0.55
CA GLN A 59 -9.03 -10.31 -0.50
C GLN A 59 -8.39 -11.17 -1.58
N ASP A 60 -8.22 -10.63 -2.78
CA ASP A 60 -7.52 -11.29 -3.88
C ASP A 60 -6.07 -11.61 -3.46
N LEU A 61 -5.33 -10.60 -2.98
CA LEU A 61 -3.97 -10.77 -2.46
C LEU A 61 -3.91 -11.80 -1.32
N ALA A 62 -4.84 -11.75 -0.37
CA ALA A 62 -4.89 -12.72 0.74
C ALA A 62 -5.18 -14.15 0.23
N SER A 63 -6.04 -14.29 -0.77
CA SER A 63 -6.41 -15.58 -1.36
C SER A 63 -5.24 -16.21 -2.13
N GLU A 64 -4.50 -15.39 -2.88
CA GLU A 64 -3.28 -15.83 -3.59
C GLU A 64 -2.18 -16.34 -2.64
N GLN A 65 -2.13 -15.79 -1.43
CA GLN A 65 -1.19 -16.22 -0.38
C GLN A 65 -1.75 -17.34 0.51
N GLU A 66 -2.86 -17.97 0.11
CA GLU A 66 -3.53 -19.04 0.87
C GLU A 66 -3.87 -18.64 2.32
N SER A 67 -4.21 -17.37 2.54
CA SER A 67 -4.56 -16.89 3.88
C SER A 67 -5.85 -17.55 4.38
N GLU A 68 -5.75 -18.24 5.51
CA GLU A 68 -6.89 -18.94 6.13
C GLU A 68 -7.93 -17.98 6.76
N GLY A 69 -7.63 -16.68 6.83
CA GLY A 69 -8.54 -15.67 7.35
C GLY A 69 -8.08 -14.25 7.10
N CYS A 70 -8.98 -13.41 6.58
CA CYS A 70 -8.79 -11.97 6.44
C CYS A 70 -9.80 -11.23 7.32
N VAL A 71 -9.33 -10.34 8.19
CA VAL A 71 -10.17 -9.51 9.06
C VAL A 71 -9.93 -8.05 8.69
N VAL A 72 -10.98 -7.35 8.27
CA VAL A 72 -10.94 -5.90 8.09
C VAL A 72 -11.01 -5.24 9.46
N ILE A 73 -9.95 -4.54 9.86
CA ILE A 73 -9.87 -3.85 11.16
C ILE A 73 -10.51 -2.46 11.09
N GLU A 74 -10.30 -1.76 9.98
CA GLU A 74 -10.82 -0.41 9.74
C GLU A 74 -10.97 -0.18 8.23
N GLN A 75 -12.08 0.45 7.82
CA GLN A 75 -12.28 0.95 6.46
C GLN A 75 -12.78 2.40 6.57
N SER A 76 -12.00 3.34 6.07
CA SER A 76 -12.43 4.73 5.97
C SER A 76 -13.31 4.92 4.73
N ALA A 77 -14.46 5.57 4.90
CA ALA A 77 -15.31 5.94 3.77
C ALA A 77 -14.66 7.10 3.00
N VAL A 78 -14.59 6.98 1.67
CA VAL A 78 -14.32 8.12 0.79
C VAL A 78 -15.57 9.01 0.83
N THR A 79 -15.44 10.25 1.31
CA THR A 79 -16.54 11.24 1.33
C THR A 79 -16.32 12.30 0.26
#